data_AF-A0A7V9AFN9-F1
#
_entry.id   AF-A0A7V9AFN9-F1
#
_cell.length_a   1.000
_cell.length_b   1.000
_cell.length_c   1.000
_cell.angle_alpha   90.00
_cell.angle_beta   90.00
_cell.angle_gamma   90.00
#
_symmetry.space_group_name_H-M   'P 1'
#
loop_
_entity.id
_entity.type
_entity.pdbx_description
1 polymer ?
#
loop_
_entity_poly.entity_id
_entity_poly.type
_entity_poly.pdbx_seq_one_letter_code
_entity_poly.pdbx_strand_id
1 'polypeptide(L)'
;QRAGNRVRVNAQLVDARTDAHLWAQTYDRDLADVFAIQSEIAKTIADQLRAKLSPSEKTAIERPPTADLVAFDLYTRAKSLLLRSVFAARAKDNLLEAAELLQQAVTRDPAFFLGYCQLAAAHNQLYFINLDHTPARLAAADAAVQTALRLRPEAGEAHLALAQHLYRTFLDYARARAEIALAQCTLPNDSMGWPWPVISTAARDVGKNPCAI
;
A
#
# COMPACT_ATOMS: atom_id res chain seq x y z
N GLN A 1 -7.99 -18.44 -9.68
CA GLN A 1 -7.46 -19.16 -10.86
C GLN A 1 -7.67 -18.30 -12.10
N ARG A 2 -6.68 -18.21 -13.00
CA ARG A 2 -6.81 -17.47 -14.26
C ARG A 2 -6.80 -18.47 -15.40
N ALA A 3 -7.82 -18.42 -16.26
CA ALA A 3 -7.91 -19.21 -17.48
C ALA A 3 -8.15 -18.23 -18.64
N GLY A 4 -7.09 -17.93 -19.41
CA GLY A 4 -7.13 -16.92 -20.46
C GLY A 4 -7.51 -15.53 -19.91
N ASN A 5 -8.60 -14.98 -20.43
CA ASN A 5 -9.14 -13.67 -20.02
C ASN A 5 -10.16 -13.74 -18.88
N ARG A 6 -10.38 -14.92 -18.27
CA ARG A 6 -11.31 -15.08 -17.14
C ARG A 6 -10.59 -15.33 -15.83
N VAL A 7 -11.08 -14.71 -14.77
CA VAL A 7 -10.61 -14.88 -13.40
C VAL A 7 -11.72 -15.53 -12.58
N ARG A 8 -11.38 -16.66 -11.94
CA ARG A 8 -12.19 -17.29 -10.92
C ARG A 8 -11.63 -17.00 -9.53
N VAL A 9 -12.39 -16.30 -8.69
CA VAL A 9 -12.07 -16.01 -7.29
C VAL A 9 -13.10 -16.69 -6.40
N ASN A 10 -12.64 -17.53 -5.48
CA ASN A 10 -13.49 -18.08 -4.42
C ASN A 10 -13.15 -17.31 -3.13
N ALA A 11 -14.15 -16.64 -2.57
CA ALA A 11 -14.01 -15.91 -1.33
C ALA A 11 -14.94 -16.53 -0.28
N GLN A 12 -14.43 -16.75 0.92
CA GLN A 12 -15.18 -17.33 2.03
C GLN A 12 -14.87 -16.58 3.32
N LEU A 13 -15.89 -16.42 4.15
CA LEU A 13 -15.81 -15.87 5.51
C LEU A 13 -16.27 -16.96 6.46
N VAL A 14 -15.44 -17.28 7.45
CA VAL A 14 -15.69 -18.32 8.46
C VAL A 14 -15.56 -17.69 9.84
N ASP A 15 -16.47 -18.01 10.74
CA ASP A 15 -16.34 -17.68 12.16
C ASP A 15 -15.33 -18.65 12.79
N ALA A 16 -14.15 -18.13 13.14
CA ALA A 16 -13.05 -18.93 13.69
C ALA A 16 -13.37 -19.58 15.05
N ARG A 17 -14.38 -19.10 15.79
CA ARG A 17 -14.76 -19.64 17.10
C ARG A 17 -15.69 -20.85 16.98
N THR A 18 -16.53 -20.86 15.94
CA THR A 18 -17.58 -21.86 15.76
C THR A 18 -17.37 -22.74 14.54
N ASP A 19 -16.33 -22.45 13.74
CA ASP A 19 -16.05 -23.03 12.43
C ASP A 19 -17.23 -22.89 11.44
N ALA A 20 -18.13 -21.94 11.71
CA ALA A 20 -19.32 -21.72 10.90
C ALA A 20 -18.97 -20.89 9.66
N HIS A 21 -19.36 -21.38 8.48
CA HIS A 21 -19.27 -20.60 7.25
C HIS A 21 -20.29 -19.46 7.28
N LEU A 22 -19.82 -18.22 7.45
CA LEU A 22 -20.64 -17.02 7.45
C LEU A 22 -21.03 -16.58 6.04
N TRP A 23 -20.13 -16.76 5.07
CA TRP A 23 -20.37 -16.42 3.67
C TRP A 23 -19.40 -17.17 2.76
N ALA A 24 -19.85 -17.52 1.56
CA ALA A 24 -19.00 -18.09 0.52
C ALA A 24 -19.55 -17.68 -0.85
N GLN A 25 -18.70 -17.16 -1.72
CA GLN A 25 -19.09 -16.77 -3.07
C GLN A 25 -17.99 -17.06 -4.08
N THR A 26 -18.41 -17.51 -5.27
CA THR A 26 -17.55 -17.73 -6.42
C THR A 26 -17.80 -16.62 -7.44
N TYR A 27 -16.74 -15.91 -7.81
CA TYR A 27 -16.76 -14.90 -8.86
C TYR A 27 -16.07 -15.48 -10.09
N ASP A 28 -16.75 -15.51 -11.23
CA ASP A 28 -16.20 -15.96 -12.51
C ASP A 28 -16.48 -14.88 -13.56
N ARG A 29 -15.50 -14.00 -13.77
CA ARG A 29 -15.64 -12.74 -14.53
C ARG A 29 -14.44 -12.53 -15.46
N ASP A 30 -14.56 -11.55 -16.34
CA ASP A 30 -13.44 -11.15 -17.20
C ASP A 30 -12.33 -10.49 -16.35
N LEU A 31 -11.08 -10.63 -16.78
CA LEU A 31 -9.92 -9.97 -16.17
C LEU A 31 -10.06 -8.45 -16.18
N ALA A 32 -10.75 -7.89 -17.19
CA ALA A 32 -11.10 -6.47 -17.23
C ALA A 32 -11.92 -6.02 -16.02
N ASP A 33 -12.69 -6.92 -15.41
CA ASP A 33 -13.53 -6.64 -14.24
C ASP A 33 -12.79 -6.86 -12.90
N VAL A 34 -11.48 -7.15 -12.90
CA VAL A 34 -10.76 -7.56 -11.68
C VAL A 34 -10.89 -6.55 -10.54
N PHE A 35 -10.89 -5.25 -10.83
CA PHE A 35 -11.06 -4.21 -9.82
C PHE A 35 -12.50 -4.15 -9.29
N ALA A 36 -13.50 -4.36 -10.16
CA ALA A 36 -14.89 -4.41 -9.75
C ALA A 36 -15.14 -5.58 -8.78
N ILE A 37 -14.54 -6.75 -9.06
CA ILE A 37 -14.58 -7.92 -8.18
C ILE A 37 -13.93 -7.61 -6.82
N GLN A 38 -12.77 -6.92 -6.82
CA GLN A 38 -12.10 -6.53 -5.57
C GLN A 38 -12.96 -5.61 -4.71
N SER A 39 -13.57 -4.59 -5.32
CA SER A 39 -14.47 -3.67 -4.63
C SER A 39 -15.73 -4.37 -4.11
N GLU A 40 -16.31 -5.29 -4.89
CA GLU A 40 -17.48 -6.08 -4.47
C GLU A 40 -17.15 -6.97 -3.26
N ILE A 41 -16.06 -7.73 -3.31
CA ILE A 41 -15.61 -8.57 -2.20
C ILE A 41 -15.36 -7.72 -0.94
N ALA A 42 -14.67 -6.58 -1.07
CA ALA A 42 -14.39 -5.70 0.07
C ALA A 42 -15.68 -5.16 0.72
N LYS A 43 -16.66 -4.74 -0.09
CA LYS A 43 -17.97 -4.31 0.41
C LYS A 43 -18.72 -5.44 1.10
N THR A 44 -18.79 -6.63 0.48
CA THR A 44 -19.48 -7.78 1.07
C THR A 44 -18.87 -8.16 2.41
N ILE A 45 -17.54 -8.18 2.52
CA ILE A 45 -16.87 -8.46 3.81
C ILE A 45 -17.21 -7.38 4.84
N ALA A 46 -17.16 -6.10 4.47
CA ALA A 46 -17.48 -5.01 5.38
C ALA A 46 -18.94 -5.08 5.88
N ASP A 47 -19.89 -5.41 5.00
CA ASP A 47 -21.30 -5.57 5.32
C ASP A 47 -21.52 -6.78 6.25
N GLN A 48 -20.89 -7.92 5.97
CA GLN A 48 -20.98 -9.14 6.79
C GLN A 48 -20.39 -8.92 8.20
N LEU A 49 -19.28 -8.19 8.30
CA LEU A 49 -18.67 -7.80 9.57
C LEU A 49 -19.41 -6.66 10.28
N ARG A 50 -20.46 -6.10 9.67
CA ARG A 50 -21.20 -4.91 10.13
C ARG A 50 -20.27 -3.73 10.46
N ALA A 51 -19.19 -3.60 9.69
CA ALA A 51 -18.24 -2.52 9.85
C ALA A 51 -18.88 -1.18 9.47
N LYS A 52 -18.72 -0.15 10.32
CA LYS A 52 -19.18 1.21 10.00
C LYS A 52 -18.14 1.89 9.11
N LEU A 53 -18.33 1.79 7.79
CA LEU A 53 -17.54 2.52 6.81
C LEU A 53 -18.09 3.94 6.60
N SER A 54 -17.21 4.93 6.68
CA SER A 54 -17.48 6.32 6.33
C SER A 54 -17.70 6.49 4.80
N PRO A 55 -18.33 7.58 4.35
CA PRO A 55 -18.52 7.83 2.91
C PRO A 55 -17.21 7.92 2.11
N SER A 56 -16.15 8.46 2.72
CA SER A 56 -14.82 8.54 2.11
C SER A 56 -14.19 7.15 1.93
N GLU A 57 -14.31 6.26 2.93
CA GLU A 57 -13.82 4.88 2.83
C GLU A 57 -14.56 4.08 1.74
N LYS A 58 -15.88 4.26 1.62
CA LYS A 58 -16.66 3.63 0.54
C LYS A 58 -16.19 4.09 -0.84
N THR A 59 -15.97 5.40 -1.00
CA THR A 59 -15.48 5.98 -2.25
C THR A 59 -14.06 5.50 -2.57
N ALA A 60 -13.20 5.33 -1.56
CA ALA A 60 -11.86 4.80 -1.74
C ALA A 60 -11.86 3.33 -2.19
N ILE A 61 -12.76 2.49 -1.64
CA ILE A 61 -12.92 1.08 -2.03
C ILE A 61 -13.38 0.94 -3.49
N GLU A 62 -14.21 1.87 -3.97
CA GLU A 62 -14.71 1.87 -5.35
C GLU A 62 -13.70 2.39 -6.37
N ARG A 63 -12.68 3.13 -5.92
CA ARG A 63 -11.71 3.72 -6.82
C ARG A 63 -10.73 2.65 -7.31
N PRO A 64 -10.68 2.34 -8.61
CA PRO A 64 -9.69 1.41 -9.12
C PRO A 64 -8.28 1.99 -8.89
N PRO A 65 -7.31 1.14 -8.49
CA PRO A 65 -5.95 1.60 -8.18
C PRO A 65 -5.21 2.11 -9.42
N THR A 66 -5.55 1.60 -10.61
CA THR A 66 -5.03 1.99 -11.93
C THR A 66 -6.03 1.60 -13.02
N ALA A 67 -5.92 2.21 -14.20
CA ALA A 67 -6.65 1.79 -15.40
C ALA A 67 -5.88 0.75 -16.26
N ASP A 68 -4.58 0.53 -15.99
CA ASP A 68 -3.74 -0.44 -16.71
C ASP A 68 -3.53 -1.72 -15.88
N LEU A 69 -4.14 -2.82 -16.34
CA LEU A 69 -4.01 -4.14 -15.72
C LEU A 69 -2.57 -4.66 -15.69
N VAL A 70 -1.75 -4.31 -16.69
CA VAL A 70 -0.34 -4.69 -16.73
C VAL A 70 0.44 -3.91 -15.68
N ALA A 71 0.15 -2.62 -15.51
CA ALA A 71 0.74 -1.82 -14.43
C ALA A 71 0.37 -2.41 -13.06
N PHE A 72 -0.87 -2.85 -12.89
CA PHE A 72 -1.33 -3.49 -11.65
C PHE A 72 -0.65 -4.84 -11.37
N ASP A 73 -0.44 -5.67 -12.40
CA ASP A 73 0.28 -6.95 -12.27
C ASP A 73 1.72 -6.71 -11.83
N LEU A 74 2.43 -5.79 -12.50
CA LEU A 74 3.79 -5.38 -12.15
C LEU A 74 3.86 -4.89 -10.69
N TYR A 75 2.93 -4.03 -10.28
CA TYR A 75 2.82 -3.53 -8.91
C TYR A 75 2.58 -4.65 -7.90
N THR A 76 1.69 -5.60 -8.20
CA THR A 76 1.36 -6.71 -7.29
C THR A 76 2.55 -7.65 -7.11
N ARG A 77 3.27 -7.95 -8.20
CA ARG A 77 4.52 -8.71 -8.17
C ARG A 77 5.59 -8.02 -7.34
N ALA A 78 5.78 -6.71 -7.55
CA ALA A 78 6.72 -5.92 -6.77
C ALA A 78 6.38 -5.91 -5.28
N LYS A 79 5.10 -5.73 -4.92
CA LYS A 79 4.66 -5.81 -3.51
C LYS A 79 4.99 -7.16 -2.87
N SER A 80 4.81 -8.26 -3.61
CA SER A 80 5.20 -9.59 -3.10
C SER A 80 6.71 -9.67 -2.85
N LEU A 81 7.54 -9.06 -3.69
CA LEU A 81 9.00 -9.04 -3.50
C LEU A 81 9.40 -8.18 -2.30
N LEU A 82 8.78 -6.99 -2.14
CA LEU A 82 9.00 -6.11 -1.00
C LEU A 82 8.69 -6.81 0.33
N LEU A 83 7.54 -7.50 0.42
CA LEU A 83 7.15 -8.25 1.62
C LEU A 83 8.15 -9.37 1.95
N ARG A 84 8.67 -10.07 0.93
CA ARG A 84 9.65 -11.14 1.12
C ARG A 84 11.04 -10.63 1.51
N SER A 85 11.38 -9.38 1.16
CA SER A 85 12.71 -8.81 1.37
C SER A 85 13.07 -8.58 2.85
N VAL A 86 12.08 -8.44 3.74
CA VAL A 86 12.27 -8.03 5.14
C VAL A 86 13.16 -9.00 5.94
N PHE A 87 13.24 -10.27 5.53
CA PHE A 87 14.04 -11.31 6.21
C PHE A 87 14.77 -12.28 5.26
N ALA A 88 14.97 -11.91 3.99
CA ALA A 88 15.50 -12.83 2.98
C ALA A 88 17.01 -12.67 2.74
N ALA A 89 17.71 -13.79 2.55
CA ALA A 89 19.10 -13.81 2.08
C ALA A 89 19.28 -13.09 0.73
N ARG A 90 18.22 -13.01 -0.09
CA ARG A 90 18.20 -12.30 -1.38
C ARG A 90 17.51 -10.93 -1.30
N ALA A 91 17.56 -10.27 -0.14
CA ALA A 91 16.90 -8.98 0.06
C ALA A 91 17.29 -7.93 -0.99
N LYS A 92 18.59 -7.86 -1.35
CA LYS A 92 19.07 -6.91 -2.37
C LYS A 92 18.44 -7.15 -3.74
N ASP A 93 18.55 -8.37 -4.25
CA ASP A 93 18.01 -8.75 -5.56
C ASP A 93 16.49 -8.48 -5.61
N ASN A 94 15.76 -8.91 -4.58
CA ASN A 94 14.30 -8.72 -4.49
C ASN A 94 13.92 -7.24 -4.49
N LEU A 95 14.68 -6.38 -3.78
CA LEU A 95 14.41 -4.95 -3.72
C LEU A 95 14.73 -4.22 -5.02
N LEU A 96 15.82 -4.61 -5.70
CA LEU A 96 16.17 -4.07 -7.02
C LEU A 96 15.12 -4.47 -8.06
N GLU A 97 14.74 -5.75 -8.11
CA GLU A 97 13.69 -6.24 -9.01
C GLU A 97 12.34 -5.55 -8.70
N ALA A 98 11.98 -5.39 -7.43
CA ALA A 98 10.76 -4.67 -7.05
C ALA A 98 10.79 -3.22 -7.56
N ALA A 99 11.91 -2.52 -7.40
CA ALA A 99 12.05 -1.15 -7.89
C ALA A 99 11.95 -1.06 -9.41
N GLU A 100 12.53 -2.00 -10.15
CA GLU A 100 12.42 -2.06 -11.61
C GLU A 100 10.99 -2.32 -12.09
N LEU A 101 10.30 -3.28 -11.47
CA LEU A 101 8.89 -3.58 -11.78
C LEU A 101 7.99 -2.38 -11.48
N LEU A 102 8.22 -1.68 -10.36
CA LEU A 102 7.48 -0.48 -9.99
C LEU A 102 7.77 0.68 -10.94
N GLN A 103 9.02 0.84 -11.38
CA GLN A 103 9.40 1.84 -12.38
C GLN A 103 8.67 1.58 -13.71
N GLN A 104 8.59 0.31 -14.15
CA GLN A 104 7.81 -0.07 -15.32
C GLN A 104 6.32 0.23 -15.12
N ALA A 105 5.76 -0.09 -13.95
CA ALA A 105 4.35 0.18 -13.64
C ALA A 105 4.01 1.68 -13.74
N VAL A 106 4.81 2.55 -13.12
CA VAL A 106 4.56 4.01 -13.16
C VAL A 106 4.90 4.66 -14.51
N THR A 107 5.76 4.02 -15.31
CA THR A 107 6.02 4.47 -16.69
C THR A 107 4.81 4.18 -17.58
N ARG A 108 4.13 3.05 -17.35
CA ARG A 108 2.92 2.68 -18.08
C ARG A 108 1.70 3.50 -17.66
N ASP A 109 1.55 3.72 -16.35
CA ASP A 109 0.53 4.58 -15.79
C ASP A 109 1.18 5.68 -14.91
N PRO A 110 1.46 6.86 -15.49
CA PRO A 110 2.03 7.99 -14.75
C PRO A 110 1.12 8.55 -13.65
N ALA A 111 -0.17 8.16 -13.61
CA ALA A 111 -1.10 8.53 -12.55
C ALA A 111 -1.22 7.44 -11.48
N PHE A 112 -0.42 6.37 -11.55
CA PHE A 112 -0.49 5.24 -10.63
C PHE A 112 0.13 5.57 -9.26
N PHE A 113 -0.63 6.31 -8.48
CA PHE A 113 -0.27 6.80 -7.14
C PHE A 113 0.31 5.72 -6.21
N LEU A 114 -0.36 4.56 -6.08
CA LEU A 114 0.13 3.49 -5.21
C LEU A 114 1.45 2.90 -5.69
N GLY A 115 1.69 2.92 -7.01
CA GLY A 115 2.98 2.54 -7.61
C GLY A 115 4.11 3.45 -7.13
N TYR A 116 3.90 4.77 -7.13
CA TYR A 116 4.89 5.72 -6.61
C TYR A 116 5.15 5.56 -5.12
N CYS A 117 4.11 5.33 -4.29
CA CYS A 117 4.29 5.08 -2.86
C CYS A 117 5.18 3.84 -2.61
N GLN A 118 4.95 2.75 -3.34
CA GLN A 118 5.77 1.53 -3.20
C GLN A 118 7.16 1.69 -3.81
N LEU A 119 7.30 2.46 -4.90
CA LEU A 119 8.61 2.75 -5.52
C LEU A 119 9.52 3.51 -4.55
N ALA A 120 8.95 4.53 -3.89
CA ALA A 120 9.63 5.24 -2.80
C ALA A 120 10.03 4.27 -1.68
N ALA A 121 9.13 3.40 -1.23
CA ALA A 121 9.43 2.41 -0.19
C ALA A 121 10.58 1.47 -0.56
N ALA A 122 10.63 1.00 -1.82
CA ALA A 122 11.71 0.15 -2.34
C ALA A 122 13.07 0.86 -2.30
N HIS A 123 13.13 2.10 -2.81
CA HIS A 123 14.37 2.89 -2.78
C HIS A 123 14.80 3.27 -1.37
N ASN A 124 13.87 3.68 -0.51
CA ASN A 124 14.14 3.99 0.90
C ASN A 124 14.69 2.76 1.64
N GLN A 125 14.15 1.56 1.37
CA GLN A 125 14.64 0.34 1.98
C GLN A 125 16.08 0.07 1.53
N LEU A 126 16.36 0.05 0.22
CA LEU A 126 17.72 -0.15 -0.32
C LEU A 126 18.75 0.78 0.31
N TYR A 127 18.39 2.06 0.48
CA TYR A 127 19.23 3.07 1.11
C TYR A 127 19.44 2.83 2.61
N PHE A 128 18.36 2.57 3.35
CA PHE A 128 18.36 2.44 4.80
C PHE A 128 19.15 1.23 5.30
N ILE A 129 18.97 0.07 4.66
CA ILE A 129 19.70 -1.15 5.03
C ILE A 129 21.07 -1.26 4.35
N ASN A 130 21.57 -0.14 3.81
CA ASN A 130 22.90 0.01 3.22
C ASN A 130 23.20 -0.96 2.05
N LEU A 131 22.18 -1.40 1.32
CA LEU A 131 22.35 -2.25 0.13
C LEU A 131 22.63 -1.44 -1.14
N ASP A 132 22.22 -0.17 -1.15
CA ASP A 132 22.57 0.86 -2.13
C ASP A 132 22.38 2.25 -1.50
N HIS A 133 23.47 2.78 -0.90
CA HIS A 133 23.48 4.05 -0.19
C HIS A 133 24.03 5.21 -1.05
N THR A 134 23.63 5.25 -2.32
CA THR A 134 24.10 6.28 -3.27
C THR A 134 23.21 7.52 -3.25
N PRO A 135 23.75 8.71 -3.57
CA PRO A 135 22.93 9.92 -3.76
C PRO A 135 21.86 9.74 -4.83
N ALA A 136 22.14 8.95 -5.87
CA ALA A 136 21.18 8.63 -6.92
C ALA A 136 19.98 7.84 -6.37
N ARG A 137 20.21 6.86 -5.49
CA ARG A 137 19.14 6.09 -4.86
C ARG A 137 18.27 6.96 -3.97
N LEU A 138 18.89 7.87 -3.21
CA LEU A 138 18.19 8.84 -2.38
C LEU A 138 17.32 9.78 -3.23
N ALA A 139 17.87 10.34 -4.30
CA ALA A 139 17.14 11.22 -5.21
C ALA A 139 15.97 10.52 -5.90
N ALA A 140 16.13 9.24 -6.27
CA ALA A 140 15.04 8.43 -6.84
C ALA A 140 13.90 8.21 -5.82
N ALA A 141 14.23 7.99 -4.55
CA ALA A 141 13.23 7.87 -3.49
C ALA A 141 12.46 9.18 -3.29
N ASP A 142 13.16 10.31 -3.21
CA ASP A 142 12.53 11.63 -3.05
C ASP A 142 11.61 11.94 -4.24
N ALA A 143 12.08 11.78 -5.47
CA ALA A 143 11.28 12.01 -6.67
C ALA A 143 9.97 11.19 -6.70
N ALA A 144 10.02 9.94 -6.25
CA ALA A 144 8.83 9.08 -6.14
C ALA A 144 7.86 9.59 -5.07
N VAL A 145 8.35 9.99 -3.88
CA VAL A 145 7.52 10.57 -2.81
C VAL A 145 6.87 11.88 -3.26
N GLN A 146 7.65 12.80 -3.84
CA GLN A 146 7.13 14.08 -4.33
C GLN A 146 6.06 13.88 -5.41
N THR A 147 6.22 12.87 -6.26
CA THR A 147 5.20 12.54 -7.26
C THR A 147 3.94 11.99 -6.62
N ALA A 148 4.03 11.12 -5.61
CA ALA A 148 2.87 10.62 -4.88
C ALA A 148 2.09 11.78 -4.21
N LEU A 149 2.79 12.69 -3.52
CA LEU A 149 2.21 13.88 -2.90
C LEU A 149 1.56 14.81 -3.93
N ARG A 150 2.18 15.01 -5.09
CA ARG A 150 1.59 15.82 -6.18
C ARG A 150 0.31 15.18 -6.74
N LEU A 151 0.26 13.85 -6.85
CA LEU A 151 -0.91 13.14 -7.37
C LEU A 151 -2.09 13.15 -6.39
N ARG A 152 -1.81 12.97 -5.09
CA ARG A 152 -2.83 12.98 -4.02
C ARG A 152 -2.23 13.56 -2.73
N PRO A 153 -2.28 14.89 -2.53
CA PRO A 153 -1.65 15.53 -1.38
C PRO A 153 -2.30 15.13 -0.05
N GLU A 154 -3.62 14.95 -0.05
CA GLU A 154 -4.40 14.61 1.16
C GLU A 154 -4.48 13.10 1.44
N ALA A 155 -3.82 12.25 0.62
CA ALA A 155 -3.91 10.81 0.80
C ALA A 155 -2.99 10.33 1.91
N GLY A 156 -3.51 9.54 2.84
CA GLY A 156 -2.73 9.00 3.95
C GLY A 156 -1.54 8.17 3.51
N GLU A 157 -1.63 7.44 2.39
CA GLU A 157 -0.50 6.68 1.85
C GLU A 157 0.63 7.59 1.35
N ALA A 158 0.32 8.83 0.94
CA ALA A 158 1.30 9.81 0.50
C ALA A 158 2.07 10.36 1.69
N HIS A 159 1.34 10.79 2.74
CA HIS A 159 1.92 11.21 4.01
C HIS A 159 2.73 10.09 4.66
N LEU A 160 2.23 8.86 4.61
CA LEU A 160 2.96 7.72 5.10
C LEU A 160 4.26 7.51 4.34
N ALA A 161 4.24 7.53 3.00
CA ALA A 161 5.44 7.40 2.17
C ALA A 161 6.49 8.48 2.48
N LEU A 162 6.05 9.74 2.66
CA LEU A 162 6.91 10.85 3.07
C LEU A 162 7.50 10.62 4.47
N ALA A 163 6.69 10.18 5.43
CA ALA A 163 7.16 9.90 6.78
C ALA A 163 8.31 8.89 6.80
N GLN A 164 8.24 7.85 5.98
CA GLN A 164 9.28 6.82 5.94
C GLN A 164 10.52 7.30 5.23
N HIS A 165 10.36 8.12 4.19
CA HIS A 165 11.49 8.77 3.57
C HIS A 165 12.25 9.59 4.61
N LEU A 166 11.56 10.51 5.29
CA LEU A 166 12.12 11.31 6.39
C LEU A 166 12.78 10.47 7.48
N TYR A 167 12.12 9.41 7.92
CA TYR A 167 12.64 8.50 8.95
C TYR A 167 13.89 7.75 8.49
N ARG A 168 13.86 7.16 7.30
CA ARG A 168 14.86 6.19 6.84
C ARG A 168 16.07 6.83 6.18
N THR A 169 15.91 8.01 5.57
CA THR A 169 17.00 8.64 4.82
C THR A 169 17.62 9.80 5.57
N PHE A 170 16.83 10.57 6.33
CA PHE A 170 17.28 11.77 7.03
C PHE A 170 17.29 11.63 8.55
N LEU A 171 16.73 10.54 9.11
CA LEU A 171 16.53 10.36 10.55
C LEU A 171 15.71 11.51 11.18
N ASP A 172 14.87 12.17 10.38
CA ASP A 172 14.02 13.29 10.81
C ASP A 172 12.74 12.74 11.46
N TYR A 173 12.91 12.21 12.66
CA TYR A 173 11.83 11.57 13.41
C TYR A 173 10.71 12.55 13.76
N ALA A 174 11.02 13.83 13.95
CA ALA A 174 10.03 14.83 14.31
C ALA A 174 9.05 15.06 13.16
N ARG A 175 9.56 15.31 11.94
CA ARG A 175 8.70 15.50 10.78
C ARG A 175 8.03 14.20 10.36
N ALA A 176 8.73 13.06 10.44
CA ALA A 176 8.11 11.76 10.18
C ALA A 176 6.88 11.49 11.07
N ARG A 177 6.94 11.84 12.36
CA ARG A 177 5.78 11.69 13.27
C ARG A 177 4.61 12.60 12.89
N ALA A 178 4.88 13.84 12.47
CA ALA A 178 3.82 14.76 12.04
C ALA A 178 3.08 14.20 10.81
N GLU A 179 3.82 13.67 9.85
CA GLU A 179 3.24 13.03 8.65
C GLU A 179 2.45 11.76 8.98
N ILE A 180 2.92 10.94 9.92
CA ILE A 180 2.17 9.76 10.41
C ILE A 180 0.84 10.17 11.04
N ALA A 181 0.81 11.27 11.79
CA ALA A 181 -0.41 11.77 12.41
C ALA A 181 -1.45 12.19 11.35
N LEU A 182 -1.01 12.83 10.26
CA LEU A 182 -1.88 13.15 9.11
C LEU A 182 -2.39 11.89 8.40
N ALA A 183 -1.52 10.89 8.21
CA ALA A 183 -1.91 9.61 7.62
C ALA A 183 -2.96 8.87 8.47
N GLN A 184 -2.87 8.92 9.79
CA GLN A 184 -3.83 8.27 10.70
C GLN A 184 -5.23 8.87 10.59
N CYS A 185 -5.36 10.16 10.28
CA CYS A 185 -6.66 10.79 10.10
C CYS A 185 -7.39 10.30 8.83
N THR A 186 -6.65 9.78 7.84
CA THR A 186 -7.19 9.35 6.54
C THR A 186 -7.14 7.83 6.32
N LEU A 187 -6.35 7.10 7.13
CA LEU A 187 -6.23 5.64 7.13
C LEU A 187 -6.48 5.03 8.52
N PRO A 188 -7.69 5.16 9.11
CA PRO A 188 -7.96 4.70 10.47
C PRO A 188 -7.90 3.17 10.64
N ASN A 189 -7.94 2.41 9.54
CA ASN A 189 -8.02 0.94 9.55
C ASN A 189 -6.96 0.26 8.65
N ASP A 190 -5.93 0.97 8.19
CA ASP A 190 -4.87 0.35 7.40
C ASP A 190 -3.88 -0.39 8.31
N SER A 191 -3.91 -1.71 8.23
CA SER A 191 -3.00 -2.62 8.95
C SER A 191 -1.74 -2.96 8.14
N MET A 192 -1.43 -2.24 7.05
CA MET A 192 -0.29 -2.57 6.19
C MET A 192 0.96 -2.87 7.01
N GLY A 193 1.64 -3.97 6.65
CA GLY A 193 2.75 -4.61 7.36
C GLY A 193 4.02 -3.77 7.48
N TRP A 194 3.90 -2.64 8.16
CA TRP A 194 5.00 -1.77 8.54
C TRP A 194 5.58 -2.24 9.88
N PRO A 195 6.88 -2.02 10.14
CA PRO A 195 7.46 -2.40 11.42
C PRO A 195 6.66 -1.76 12.56
N TRP A 196 5.97 -2.59 13.33
CA TRP A 196 5.24 -2.26 14.55
C TRP A 196 5.95 -1.23 15.45
N PRO A 197 7.30 -1.21 15.58
CA PRO A 197 7.98 -0.21 16.40
C PRO A 197 7.72 1.24 15.99
N VAL A 198 7.60 1.54 14.69
CA VAL A 198 7.44 2.93 14.18
C VAL A 198 6.05 3.47 14.48
N ILE A 199 5.03 2.63 14.33
CA ILE A 199 3.63 2.98 14.64
C ILE A 199 3.42 3.00 16.17
N SER A 200 4.00 2.05 16.91
CA SER A 200 3.79 1.93 18.36
C SER A 200 4.45 3.02 19.19
N THR A 201 5.60 3.56 18.75
CA THR A 201 6.24 4.69 19.45
C THR A 201 5.53 6.01 19.17
N ALA A 202 5.00 6.20 17.95
CA ALA A 202 4.20 7.38 17.63
C ALA A 202 2.85 7.39 18.38
N ALA A 203 2.19 6.23 18.51
CA ALA A 203 0.86 6.14 19.15
C ALA A 203 0.87 6.36 20.68
N ARG A 204 2.01 6.20 21.37
CA ARG A 204 2.08 6.31 22.84
C ARG A 204 2.08 7.74 23.37
N ASP A 205 2.56 8.71 22.59
CA ASP A 205 2.81 10.08 23.08
C ASP A 205 1.94 11.16 22.42
N VAL A 206 1.08 10.81 21.45
CA VAL A 206 0.17 11.77 20.80
C VAL A 206 -1.05 12.02 21.71
N GLY A 207 -0.82 12.80 22.76
CA GLY A 207 -1.85 13.38 23.64
C GLY A 207 -2.57 14.60 23.04
N LYS A 208 -2.51 14.81 21.72
CA LYS A 208 -3.21 15.92 21.05
C LYS A 208 -3.77 15.45 19.70
N ASN A 209 -5.07 15.67 19.53
CA ASN A 209 -5.89 15.24 18.41
C ASN A 209 -5.43 15.94 17.11
N PRO A 210 -4.74 15.26 16.17
CA PRO A 210 -4.23 15.88 14.95
C PRO A 210 -5.29 15.99 13.84
N CYS A 211 -6.50 15.45 14.08
CA CYS A 211 -7.58 15.36 13.10
C CYS A 211 -8.61 16.49 13.17
N ALA A 212 -8.32 17.58 13.89
CA ALA A 212 -9.15 18.77 13.90
C ALA A 212 -8.64 19.75 12.84
N ILE A 213 -9.34 19.82 11.71
CA ILE A 213 -9.31 20.96 10.79
C ILE A 213 -10.21 22.06 11.39
#